data_AF-A0A022IWZ7-F1
#
_entry.id   AF-A0A022IWZ7-F1
#
_cell.length_a   1.000
_cell.length_b   1.000
_cell.length_c   1.000
_cell.angle_alpha   90.00
_cell.angle_beta   90.00
_cell.angle_gamma   90.00
#
_symmetry.space_group_name_H-M   'P 1'
#
loop_
_entity.id
_entity.type
_entity.pdbx_description
1 polymer ?
#
loop_
_entity_poly.entity_id
_entity_poly.type
_entity_poly.pdbx_seq_one_letter_code
_entity_poly.pdbx_strand_id
1 'polypeptide(L)'
;MRSGNMPAWAIDAPASFWHSADRYEIARGRTSSTLTVALPKELSKQQRKELVEAFIQEFADQYQFPYTAAVHNHPSELTGEDQPHLHLMYSERSLTDGIERPPEQFFKQYRPKNPTKGGAQKLTADALGFGRDQVKAFREKTEQLINQALEMHAPMKTVILEGMEIVVPNRVSHLSNQEFNQKYGTQLQDVPQIYRWKLKSADPIIQLEVEAQKQTIQQIRQFNKLQIYQKEYKQALEQRKNQDLDRDDSYTPSWF
;
A
#
# COMPACT_ATOMS: atom_id res chain seq x y z
N MET A 1 -4.61 2.66 -16.26
CA MET A 1 -4.89 3.95 -15.62
C MET A 1 -6.38 4.21 -15.74
N ARG A 2 -7.02 4.81 -14.73
CA ARG A 2 -8.43 5.18 -14.72
C ARG A 2 -8.58 6.53 -14.02
N SER A 3 -9.45 7.38 -14.51
CA SER A 3 -9.81 8.64 -13.87
C SER A 3 -11.32 8.68 -13.61
N GLY A 4 -11.75 9.46 -12.64
CA GLY A 4 -13.17 9.58 -12.29
C GLY A 4 -13.46 10.83 -11.47
N ASN A 5 -14.74 11.07 -11.22
CA ASN A 5 -15.28 12.28 -10.58
C ASN A 5 -14.74 13.56 -11.22
N MET A 6 -14.63 13.58 -12.55
CA MET A 6 -14.20 14.77 -13.27
C MET A 6 -15.39 15.72 -13.45
N PRO A 7 -15.19 17.05 -13.37
CA PRO A 7 -16.21 18.01 -13.78
C PRO A 7 -16.52 17.86 -15.28
N ALA A 8 -17.68 18.33 -15.72
CA ALA A 8 -18.17 18.15 -17.09
C ALA A 8 -17.14 18.53 -18.17
N TRP A 9 -16.36 19.58 -17.94
CA TRP A 9 -15.33 20.06 -18.87
C TRP A 9 -14.06 19.19 -18.94
N ALA A 10 -13.92 18.15 -18.10
CA ALA A 10 -12.77 17.24 -18.08
C ALA A 10 -13.14 15.75 -18.07
N ILE A 11 -14.42 15.39 -18.23
CA ILE A 11 -14.87 13.98 -18.17
C ILE A 11 -14.18 13.11 -19.22
N ASP A 12 -14.09 13.60 -20.45
CA ASP A 12 -13.44 12.91 -21.58
C ASP A 12 -11.96 13.26 -21.71
N ALA A 13 -11.48 14.24 -20.95
CA ALA A 13 -10.09 14.69 -20.95
C ALA A 13 -9.57 14.96 -19.52
N PRO A 14 -9.35 13.91 -18.70
CA PRO A 14 -8.84 14.05 -17.33
C PRO A 14 -7.55 14.88 -17.22
N ALA A 15 -6.68 14.84 -18.24
CA ALA A 15 -5.46 15.66 -18.26
C ALA A 15 -5.75 17.17 -18.20
N SER A 16 -6.87 17.62 -18.78
CA SER A 16 -7.31 19.02 -18.73
C SER A 16 -7.65 19.45 -17.30
N PHE A 17 -8.16 18.54 -16.45
CA PHE A 17 -8.37 18.82 -15.03
C PHE A 17 -7.06 19.14 -14.32
N TRP A 18 -6.05 18.28 -14.48
CA TRP A 18 -4.76 18.46 -13.83
C TRP A 18 -4.04 19.71 -14.34
N HIS A 19 -4.06 19.97 -15.66
CA HIS A 19 -3.55 21.22 -16.22
C HIS A 19 -4.26 22.46 -15.64
N SER A 20 -5.58 22.39 -15.47
CA SER A 20 -6.35 23.49 -14.88
C SER A 20 -6.04 23.66 -13.39
N ALA A 21 -5.81 22.57 -12.65
CA ALA A 21 -5.39 22.63 -11.26
C ALA A 21 -4.04 23.36 -11.12
N ASP A 22 -3.04 22.99 -11.94
CA ASP A 22 -1.74 23.65 -11.94
C ASP A 22 -1.83 25.14 -12.33
N ARG A 23 -2.75 25.48 -13.23
CA ARG A 23 -2.91 26.85 -13.73
C ARG A 23 -3.68 27.77 -12.78
N TYR A 24 -4.75 27.28 -12.15
CA TYR A 24 -5.74 28.11 -11.47
C TYR A 24 -5.76 27.94 -9.95
N GLU A 25 -5.15 26.90 -9.40
CA GLU A 25 -4.95 26.80 -7.96
C GLU A 25 -3.91 27.82 -7.50
N ILE A 26 -4.04 28.29 -6.26
CA ILE A 26 -3.12 29.31 -5.73
C ILE A 26 -1.71 28.72 -5.51
N ALA A 27 -0.67 29.56 -5.49
CA ALA A 27 0.72 29.11 -5.36
C ALA A 27 1.03 28.25 -4.11
N ARG A 28 0.27 28.41 -3.02
CA ARG A 28 0.37 27.59 -1.80
C ARG A 28 -0.72 26.51 -1.69
N GLY A 29 -1.55 26.38 -2.71
CA GLY A 29 -2.64 25.43 -2.77
C GLY A 29 -2.13 24.04 -3.14
N ARG A 30 -2.86 23.03 -2.70
CA ARG A 30 -2.59 21.64 -3.06
C ARG A 30 -3.43 21.30 -4.29
N THR A 31 -2.78 21.12 -5.44
CA THR A 31 -3.44 20.68 -6.68
C THR A 31 -3.92 19.24 -6.56
N SER A 32 -3.13 18.40 -5.88
CA SER A 32 -3.46 17.01 -5.61
C SER A 32 -2.87 16.49 -4.29
N SER A 33 -3.44 15.37 -3.87
CA SER A 33 -2.95 14.45 -2.85
C SER A 33 -2.71 13.10 -3.52
N THR A 34 -1.73 12.32 -3.05
CA THR A 34 -1.46 10.99 -3.61
C THR A 34 -1.33 9.93 -2.52
N LEU A 35 -2.05 8.83 -2.69
CA LEU A 35 -1.84 7.59 -1.94
C LEU A 35 -1.06 6.61 -2.82
N THR A 36 0.02 6.06 -2.26
CA THR A 36 0.75 4.95 -2.88
C THR A 36 0.60 3.73 -1.99
N VAL A 37 -0.02 2.68 -2.52
CA VAL A 37 -0.38 1.49 -1.75
C VAL A 37 0.21 0.25 -2.42
N ALA A 38 1.00 -0.53 -1.67
CA ALA A 38 1.44 -1.84 -2.13
C ALA A 38 0.24 -2.79 -2.17
N LEU A 39 0.07 -3.48 -3.29
CA LEU A 39 -0.97 -4.49 -3.47
C LEU A 39 -0.37 -5.88 -3.21
N PRO A 40 -1.10 -6.83 -2.59
CA PRO A 40 -0.58 -8.17 -2.40
C PRO A 40 -0.32 -8.86 -3.75
N LYS A 41 0.87 -9.44 -3.90
CA LYS A 41 1.26 -10.16 -5.13
C LYS A 41 0.58 -11.52 -5.26
N GLU A 42 0.11 -12.07 -4.14
CA GLU A 42 -0.66 -13.31 -4.05
C GLU A 42 -2.07 -13.17 -4.66
N LEU A 43 -2.57 -11.94 -4.83
CA LEU A 43 -3.81 -11.68 -5.55
C LEU A 43 -3.57 -11.68 -7.06
N SER A 44 -4.49 -12.32 -7.80
CA SER A 44 -4.52 -12.25 -9.26
C SER A 44 -4.67 -10.80 -9.74
N LYS A 45 -4.34 -10.55 -11.01
CA LYS A 45 -4.52 -9.22 -11.61
C LYS A 45 -5.97 -8.73 -11.51
N GLN A 46 -6.94 -9.63 -11.62
CA GLN A 46 -8.37 -9.28 -11.56
C GLN A 46 -8.79 -8.92 -10.12
N GLN A 47 -8.42 -9.73 -9.13
CA GLN A 47 -8.66 -9.43 -7.71
C GLN A 47 -7.97 -8.14 -7.25
N ARG A 48 -6.76 -7.85 -7.78
CA ARG A 48 -6.10 -6.57 -7.54
C ARG A 48 -6.87 -5.39 -8.13
N LYS A 49 -7.53 -5.54 -9.27
CA LYS A 49 -8.41 -4.49 -9.81
C LYS A 49 -9.60 -4.26 -8.88
N GLU A 50 -10.24 -5.32 -8.40
CA GLU A 50 -11.36 -5.20 -7.45
C GLU A 50 -10.94 -4.50 -6.15
N LEU A 51 -9.77 -4.84 -5.61
CA LEU A 51 -9.19 -4.14 -4.47
C LEU A 51 -8.90 -2.65 -4.78
N VAL A 52 -8.42 -2.33 -5.99
CA VAL A 52 -8.22 -0.94 -6.44
C VAL A 52 -9.54 -0.18 -6.55
N GLU A 53 -10.60 -0.83 -7.03
CA GLU A 53 -11.95 -0.24 -7.04
C GLU A 53 -12.44 0.07 -5.63
N ALA A 54 -12.20 -0.83 -4.66
CA ALA A 54 -12.50 -0.56 -3.25
C ALA A 54 -11.71 0.63 -2.69
N PHE A 55 -10.43 0.77 -3.06
CA PHE A 55 -9.62 1.93 -2.68
C PHE A 55 -10.13 3.23 -3.29
N ILE A 56 -10.54 3.22 -4.56
CA ILE A 56 -11.12 4.39 -5.23
C ILE A 56 -12.43 4.79 -4.55
N GLN A 57 -13.31 3.82 -4.28
CA GLN A 57 -14.57 4.07 -3.61
C GLN A 57 -14.36 4.73 -2.24
N GLU A 58 -13.40 4.21 -1.49
CA GLU A 58 -13.09 4.68 -0.15
C GLU A 58 -12.35 6.02 -0.14
N PHE A 59 -11.35 6.24 -0.99
CA PHE A 59 -10.51 7.44 -0.85
C PHE A 59 -10.85 8.57 -1.83
N ALA A 60 -11.69 8.31 -2.82
CA ALA A 60 -12.11 9.31 -3.81
C ALA A 60 -13.63 9.42 -3.94
N ASP A 61 -14.34 8.33 -4.27
CA ASP A 61 -15.75 8.43 -4.68
C ASP A 61 -16.67 8.85 -3.52
N GLN A 62 -16.43 8.40 -2.29
CA GLN A 62 -17.24 8.82 -1.14
C GLN A 62 -17.24 10.34 -0.92
N TYR A 63 -16.20 11.04 -1.42
CA TYR A 63 -16.05 12.50 -1.34
C TYR A 63 -16.23 13.18 -2.69
N GLN A 64 -16.58 12.43 -3.75
CA GLN A 64 -16.60 12.88 -5.14
C GLN A 64 -15.35 13.69 -5.53
N PHE A 65 -14.18 13.21 -5.11
CA PHE A 65 -12.91 13.84 -5.46
C PHE A 65 -12.51 13.47 -6.89
N PRO A 66 -12.23 14.44 -7.77
CA PRO A 66 -11.58 14.18 -9.05
C PRO A 66 -10.29 13.41 -8.84
N TYR A 67 -10.13 12.26 -9.50
CA TYR A 67 -8.99 11.38 -9.27
C TYR A 67 -8.42 10.77 -10.54
N THR A 68 -7.19 10.27 -10.44
CA THR A 68 -6.52 9.43 -11.42
C THR A 68 -5.76 8.33 -10.69
N ALA A 69 -6.08 7.08 -11.02
CA ALA A 69 -5.52 5.86 -10.45
C ALA A 69 -4.69 5.11 -11.50
N ALA A 70 -3.50 4.66 -11.10
CA ALA A 70 -2.63 3.83 -11.91
C ALA A 70 -2.06 2.68 -11.08
N VAL A 71 -2.05 1.47 -11.64
CA VAL A 71 -1.38 0.32 -11.04
C VAL A 71 -0.12 0.07 -11.83
N HIS A 72 1.02 0.08 -11.13
CA HIS A 72 2.30 -0.34 -11.68
C HIS A 72 2.63 -1.73 -11.16
N ASN A 73 3.40 -2.48 -11.95
CA ASN A 73 4.04 -3.71 -11.52
C ASN A 73 5.42 -3.77 -12.15
N HIS A 74 6.46 -3.75 -11.32
CA HIS A 74 7.83 -3.94 -11.74
C HIS A 74 8.54 -4.81 -10.69
N PRO A 75 9.61 -5.53 -11.07
CA PRO A 75 10.39 -6.29 -10.11
C PRO A 75 11.03 -5.36 -9.08
N SER A 76 11.26 -5.88 -7.87
CA SER A 76 12.00 -5.17 -6.83
C SER A 76 13.49 -5.13 -7.16
N GLU A 77 14.14 -4.01 -6.86
CA GLU A 77 15.59 -3.85 -7.05
C GLU A 77 16.44 -4.79 -6.19
N LEU A 78 15.88 -5.32 -5.09
CA LEU A 78 16.63 -6.13 -4.13
C LEU A 78 16.43 -7.63 -4.30
N THR A 79 15.20 -8.06 -4.59
CA THR A 79 14.80 -9.48 -4.62
C THR A 79 14.31 -9.93 -5.99
N GLY A 80 14.09 -9.01 -6.94
CA GLY A 80 13.46 -9.30 -8.23
C GLY A 80 11.97 -9.64 -8.14
N GLU A 81 11.40 -9.69 -6.94
CA GLU A 81 9.99 -10.03 -6.74
C GLU A 81 9.06 -8.93 -7.29
N ASP A 82 7.92 -9.34 -7.84
CA ASP A 82 6.85 -8.44 -8.27
C ASP A 82 6.42 -7.48 -7.15
N GLN A 83 6.35 -6.19 -7.49
CA GLN A 83 5.88 -5.12 -6.61
C GLN A 83 4.65 -4.41 -7.20
N PRO A 84 3.48 -5.06 -7.24
CA PRO A 84 2.29 -4.37 -7.70
C PRO A 84 1.91 -3.27 -6.71
N HIS A 85 1.73 -2.05 -7.18
CA HIS A 85 1.34 -0.92 -6.33
C HIS A 85 0.40 0.03 -7.07
N LEU A 86 -0.55 0.57 -6.31
CA LEU A 86 -1.48 1.61 -6.74
C LEU A 86 -0.89 2.98 -6.45
N HIS A 87 -0.92 3.87 -7.43
CA HIS A 87 -0.90 5.31 -7.24
C HIS A 87 -2.32 5.85 -7.43
N LEU A 88 -2.92 6.40 -6.38
CA LEU A 88 -4.20 7.09 -6.41
C LEU A 88 -3.97 8.57 -6.13
N MET A 89 -3.97 9.37 -7.20
CA MET A 89 -3.87 10.82 -7.13
C MET A 89 -5.28 11.42 -7.16
N TYR A 90 -5.61 12.32 -6.24
CA TYR A 90 -6.94 12.94 -6.16
C TYR A 90 -6.84 14.41 -5.78
N SER A 91 -7.82 15.21 -6.19
CA SER A 91 -7.99 16.59 -5.75
C SER A 91 -8.88 16.65 -4.52
N GLU A 92 -8.50 17.42 -3.51
CA GLU A 92 -9.33 17.64 -2.32
C GLU A 92 -10.54 18.56 -2.61
N ARG A 93 -10.68 19.05 -3.85
CA ARG A 93 -11.84 19.82 -4.34
C ARG A 93 -12.99 18.86 -4.64
N SER A 94 -14.03 18.90 -3.83
CA SER A 94 -15.20 18.02 -3.93
C SER A 94 -16.23 18.52 -4.96
N LEU A 95 -16.84 17.58 -5.68
CA LEU A 95 -18.01 17.81 -6.53
C LEU A 95 -19.36 17.59 -5.82
N THR A 96 -19.37 17.27 -4.53
CA THR A 96 -20.59 16.88 -3.78
C THR A 96 -21.70 17.93 -3.77
N ASP A 97 -21.39 19.19 -4.07
CA ASP A 97 -22.41 20.26 -4.15
C ASP A 97 -23.19 20.28 -5.47
N GLY A 98 -22.76 19.50 -6.48
CA GLY A 98 -23.42 19.39 -7.78
C GLY A 98 -23.39 20.68 -8.61
N ILE A 99 -22.59 21.68 -8.22
CA ILE A 99 -22.53 22.97 -8.91
C ILE A 99 -21.48 22.91 -10.01
N GLU A 100 -21.94 23.04 -11.26
CA GLU A 100 -21.05 23.19 -12.41
C GLU A 100 -20.28 24.52 -12.33
N ARG A 101 -18.97 24.43 -12.58
CA ARG A 101 -18.05 25.58 -12.56
C ARG A 101 -17.10 25.47 -13.74
N PRO A 102 -16.84 26.56 -14.47
CA PRO A 102 -15.79 26.56 -15.46
C PRO A 102 -14.40 26.41 -14.78
N PRO A 103 -13.37 25.97 -15.52
CA PRO A 103 -12.04 25.68 -14.96
C PRO A 103 -11.46 26.82 -14.11
N GLU A 104 -11.56 28.06 -14.58
CA GLU A 104 -11.05 29.27 -13.92
C GLU A 104 -11.81 29.64 -12.64
N GLN A 105 -13.02 29.10 -12.45
CA GLN A 105 -13.78 29.26 -11.22
C GLN A 105 -13.55 28.10 -10.26
N PHE A 106 -13.43 26.87 -10.77
CA PHE A 106 -13.38 25.64 -9.98
C PHE A 106 -12.36 25.70 -8.82
N PHE A 107 -11.17 26.21 -9.09
CA PHE A 107 -10.07 26.29 -8.12
C PHE A 107 -10.04 27.59 -7.30
N LYS A 108 -11.01 28.50 -7.47
CA LYS A 108 -11.11 29.70 -6.61
C LYS A 108 -11.44 29.33 -5.17
N GLN A 109 -11.29 30.29 -4.26
CA GLN A 109 -11.74 30.11 -2.88
C GLN A 109 -13.23 29.77 -2.82
N TYR A 110 -13.58 28.76 -2.03
CA TYR A 110 -14.97 28.40 -1.77
C TYR A 110 -15.68 29.52 -0.99
N ARG A 111 -16.96 29.78 -1.31
CA ARG A 111 -17.78 30.81 -0.68
C ARG A 111 -19.03 30.18 -0.06
N PRO A 112 -19.02 29.81 1.24
CA PRO A 112 -20.13 29.08 1.87
C PRO A 112 -21.49 29.80 1.78
N LYS A 113 -21.51 31.13 1.90
CA LYS A 113 -22.74 31.93 1.80
C LYS A 113 -23.28 32.08 0.38
N ASN A 114 -22.45 31.84 -0.65
CA ASN A 114 -22.83 31.95 -2.06
C ASN A 114 -21.98 30.95 -2.91
N PRO A 115 -22.23 29.63 -2.82
CA PRO A 115 -21.38 28.61 -3.43
C PRO A 115 -21.18 28.75 -4.95
N THR A 116 -22.17 29.29 -5.65
CA THR A 116 -22.15 29.54 -7.11
C THR A 116 -21.21 30.67 -7.53
N LYS A 117 -20.74 31.51 -6.59
CA LYS A 117 -19.78 32.61 -6.83
C LYS A 117 -18.35 32.27 -6.39
N GLY A 118 -18.12 31.07 -5.87
CA GLY A 118 -16.83 30.57 -5.42
C GLY A 118 -16.37 29.34 -6.21
N GLY A 119 -15.18 28.84 -5.88
CA GLY A 119 -14.72 27.54 -6.38
C GLY A 119 -15.35 26.36 -5.63
N ALA A 120 -14.97 25.15 -6.01
CA ALA A 120 -15.40 23.92 -5.35
C ALA A 120 -14.86 23.87 -3.90
N GLN A 121 -15.66 23.33 -2.98
CA GLN A 121 -15.24 23.20 -1.59
C GLN A 121 -14.06 22.25 -1.47
N LYS A 122 -13.05 22.65 -0.69
CA LYS A 122 -11.92 21.79 -0.36
C LYS A 122 -12.24 21.00 0.91
N LEU A 123 -12.33 19.69 0.81
CA LEU A 123 -12.53 18.80 1.96
C LEU A 123 -11.15 18.34 2.47
N THR A 124 -10.54 19.19 3.30
CA THR A 124 -9.27 18.88 3.97
C THR A 124 -9.46 17.85 5.08
N ALA A 125 -8.35 17.36 5.64
CA ALA A 125 -8.37 16.48 6.81
C ALA A 125 -9.24 17.03 7.96
N ASP A 126 -9.15 18.34 8.24
CA ASP A 126 -9.97 18.99 9.28
C ASP A 126 -11.46 19.01 8.89
N ALA A 127 -11.78 19.32 7.62
CA ALA A 127 -13.16 19.35 7.15
C ALA A 127 -13.82 17.97 7.17
N LEU A 128 -13.03 16.90 7.05
CA LEU A 128 -13.45 15.51 7.16
C LEU A 128 -13.42 14.97 8.60
N GLY A 129 -13.03 15.79 9.58
CA GLY A 129 -12.96 15.40 11.00
C GLY A 129 -11.76 14.52 11.38
N PHE A 130 -10.81 14.33 10.47
CA PHE A 130 -9.60 13.54 10.73
C PHE A 130 -8.48 14.34 11.40
N GLY A 131 -8.36 15.63 11.07
CA GLY A 131 -7.26 16.48 11.52
C GLY A 131 -5.89 15.83 11.32
N ARG A 132 -5.05 15.81 12.37
CA ARG A 132 -3.72 15.18 12.33
C ARG A 132 -3.74 13.66 12.18
N ASP A 133 -4.86 13.01 12.46
CA ASP A 133 -4.98 11.55 12.50
C ASP A 133 -5.38 10.96 11.13
N GLN A 134 -5.52 11.78 10.09
CA GLN A 134 -5.89 11.33 8.74
C GLN A 134 -5.00 10.20 8.23
N VAL A 135 -3.68 10.32 8.39
CA VAL A 135 -2.75 9.28 7.92
C VAL A 135 -2.97 7.96 8.68
N LYS A 136 -3.27 8.03 9.98
CA LYS A 136 -3.57 6.85 10.79
C LYS A 136 -4.86 6.19 10.32
N ALA A 137 -5.93 6.96 10.18
CA ALA A 137 -7.23 6.48 9.70
C ALA A 137 -7.12 5.83 8.30
N PHE A 138 -6.35 6.44 7.40
CA PHE A 138 -6.15 5.90 6.05
C PHE A 138 -5.36 4.59 6.06
N ARG A 139 -4.35 4.47 6.93
CA ARG A 139 -3.59 3.22 7.09
C ARG A 139 -4.44 2.11 7.70
N GLU A 140 -5.25 2.41 8.71
CA GLU A 140 -6.22 1.47 9.30
C GLU A 140 -7.21 0.97 8.24
N LYS A 141 -7.79 1.88 7.46
CA LYS A 141 -8.73 1.51 6.40
C LYS A 141 -8.05 0.71 5.27
N THR A 142 -6.81 1.04 4.95
CA THR A 142 -5.99 0.29 3.99
C THR A 142 -5.75 -1.14 4.45
N GLU A 143 -5.41 -1.35 5.73
CA GLU A 143 -5.31 -2.69 6.30
C GLU A 143 -6.62 -3.46 6.15
N GLN A 144 -7.75 -2.85 6.51
CA GLN A 144 -9.07 -3.50 6.44
C GLN A 144 -9.39 -3.98 5.01
N LEU A 145 -9.23 -3.10 4.02
CA LEU A 145 -9.53 -3.43 2.62
C LEU A 145 -8.61 -4.54 2.09
N ILE A 146 -7.31 -4.46 2.38
CA ILE A 146 -6.35 -5.51 1.96
C ILE A 146 -6.68 -6.83 2.64
N ASN A 147 -6.88 -6.84 3.95
CA ASN A 147 -7.14 -8.07 4.70
C ASN A 147 -8.47 -8.72 4.29
N GLN A 148 -9.51 -7.94 3.97
CA GLN A 148 -10.75 -8.48 3.43
C GLN A 148 -10.53 -9.16 2.07
N ALA A 149 -9.77 -8.54 1.16
CA ALA A 149 -9.45 -9.14 -0.14
C ALA A 149 -8.59 -10.40 0.01
N LEU A 150 -7.60 -10.39 0.92
CA LEU A 150 -6.77 -11.55 1.22
C LEU A 150 -7.61 -12.69 1.80
N GLU A 151 -8.48 -12.42 2.76
CA GLU A 151 -9.34 -13.46 3.36
C GLU A 151 -10.24 -14.14 2.34
N MET A 152 -10.76 -13.39 1.36
CA MET A 152 -11.64 -13.92 0.31
C MET A 152 -10.90 -14.74 -0.77
N HIS A 153 -9.66 -14.37 -1.08
CA HIS A 153 -9.00 -14.82 -2.31
C HIS A 153 -7.65 -15.49 -2.13
N ALA A 154 -6.91 -15.15 -1.07
CA ALA A 154 -5.58 -15.66 -0.79
C ALA A 154 -5.30 -15.65 0.73
N PRO A 155 -6.09 -16.37 1.55
CA PRO A 155 -6.03 -16.26 3.02
C PRO A 155 -4.74 -16.84 3.61
N MET A 156 -4.06 -17.70 2.85
CA MET A 156 -2.79 -18.31 3.20
C MET A 156 -1.76 -18.00 2.13
N LYS A 157 -0.48 -17.99 2.52
CA LYS A 157 0.64 -17.90 1.59
C LYS A 157 1.78 -18.80 2.04
N THR A 158 2.62 -19.14 1.08
CA THR A 158 3.85 -19.86 1.34
C THR A 158 4.98 -18.88 1.65
N VAL A 159 5.76 -19.16 2.69
CA VAL A 159 7.00 -18.45 3.02
C VAL A 159 8.12 -19.45 3.26
N ILE A 160 9.35 -19.02 2.96
CA ILE A 160 10.56 -19.78 3.32
C ILE A 160 11.18 -19.14 4.56
N LEU A 161 11.31 -19.91 5.63
CA LEU A 161 11.96 -19.52 6.88
C LEU A 161 13.07 -20.52 7.20
N GLU A 162 14.30 -20.04 7.38
CA GLU A 162 15.47 -20.88 7.70
C GLU A 162 15.61 -22.11 6.76
N GLY A 163 15.30 -21.92 5.47
CA GLY A 163 15.35 -22.99 4.46
C GLY A 163 14.16 -23.95 4.44
N MET A 164 13.16 -23.75 5.31
CA MET A 164 11.93 -24.53 5.34
C MET A 164 10.77 -23.76 4.70
N GLU A 165 10.09 -24.41 3.76
CA GLU A 165 8.83 -23.92 3.20
C GLU A 165 7.67 -24.20 4.16
N ILE A 166 6.95 -23.15 4.57
CA ILE A 166 5.78 -23.26 5.45
C ILE A 166 4.61 -22.44 4.90
N VAL A 167 3.39 -22.88 5.20
CA VAL A 167 2.14 -22.18 4.85
C VAL A 167 1.67 -21.37 6.05
N VAL A 168 1.49 -20.06 5.88
CA VAL A 168 1.16 -19.11 6.95
C VAL A 168 -0.03 -18.24 6.58
N PRO A 169 -0.76 -17.66 7.57
CA PRO A 169 -1.80 -16.69 7.28
C PRO A 169 -1.28 -15.49 6.49
N ASN A 170 -2.02 -15.10 5.46
CA ASN A 170 -1.70 -13.93 4.66
C ASN A 170 -2.52 -12.72 5.14
N ARG A 171 -1.90 -11.90 5.99
CA ARG A 171 -2.49 -10.69 6.55
C ARG A 171 -1.46 -9.57 6.55
N VAL A 172 -1.94 -8.33 6.51
CA VAL A 172 -1.14 -7.11 6.66
C VAL A 172 -1.53 -6.39 7.95
N SER A 173 -0.66 -5.49 8.40
CA SER A 173 -0.89 -4.63 9.56
C SER A 173 -0.51 -3.18 9.24
N HIS A 174 -1.33 -2.24 9.67
CA HIS A 174 -1.08 -0.79 9.60
C HIS A 174 -0.16 -0.29 10.71
N LEU A 175 -0.02 -1.07 11.79
CA LEU A 175 0.80 -0.73 12.95
C LEU A 175 2.26 -0.54 12.54
N SER A 176 2.92 0.43 13.17
CA SER A 176 4.39 0.50 13.16
C SER A 176 5.00 -0.74 13.82
N ASN A 177 6.27 -1.01 13.54
CA ASN A 177 6.99 -2.10 14.21
C ASN A 177 6.95 -1.96 15.74
N GLN A 178 7.08 -0.74 16.26
CA GLN A 178 6.99 -0.47 17.69
C GLN A 178 5.62 -0.85 18.27
N GLU A 179 4.53 -0.39 17.65
CA GLU A 179 3.17 -0.70 18.11
C GLU A 179 2.86 -2.21 17.97
N PHE A 180 3.33 -2.83 16.89
CA PHE A 180 3.17 -4.27 16.67
C PHE A 180 3.91 -5.08 17.74
N ASN A 181 5.14 -4.68 18.07
CA ASN A 181 5.93 -5.29 19.15
C ASN A 181 5.24 -5.15 20.50
N GLN A 182 4.71 -3.97 20.83
CA GLN A 182 3.96 -3.75 22.06
C GLN A 182 2.69 -4.62 22.14
N LYS A 183 1.98 -4.78 21.01
CA LYS A 183 0.72 -5.51 20.96
C LYS A 183 0.91 -7.04 20.97
N TYR A 184 1.92 -7.55 20.28
CA TYR A 184 2.08 -8.99 20.04
C TYR A 184 3.32 -9.60 20.71
N GLY A 185 4.13 -8.80 21.42
CA GLY A 185 5.34 -9.27 22.09
C GLY A 185 6.47 -9.67 21.12
N THR A 186 6.42 -9.20 19.88
CA THR A 186 7.47 -9.43 18.87
C THR A 186 8.64 -8.47 19.05
N GLN A 187 9.71 -8.68 18.27
CA GLN A 187 10.91 -7.82 18.29
C GLN A 187 11.24 -7.23 16.90
N LEU A 188 10.22 -6.90 16.09
CA LEU A 188 10.39 -6.36 14.75
C LEU A 188 11.31 -5.13 14.74
N GLN A 189 12.19 -5.08 13.74
CA GLN A 189 13.15 -4.02 13.53
C GLN A 189 12.78 -3.18 12.29
N ASP A 190 13.06 -1.88 12.33
CA ASP A 190 12.86 -1.00 11.20
C ASP A 190 13.84 -1.31 10.07
N VAL A 191 13.32 -1.40 8.85
CA VAL A 191 14.12 -1.67 7.65
C VAL A 191 14.67 -0.33 7.13
N PRO A 192 16.00 -0.14 7.05
CA PRO A 192 16.57 1.09 6.54
C PRO A 192 16.26 1.26 5.05
N GLN A 193 16.12 2.51 4.61
CA GLN A 193 15.97 2.84 3.18
C GLN A 193 17.30 3.23 2.56
N ILE A 194 17.57 2.70 1.37
CA ILE A 194 18.67 3.16 0.52
C ILE A 194 18.18 4.33 -0.32
N TYR A 195 18.86 5.47 -0.25
CA TYR A 195 18.52 6.63 -1.07
C TYR A 195 18.69 6.30 -2.57
N ARG A 196 17.70 6.70 -3.38
CA ARG A 196 17.68 6.38 -4.82
C ARG A 196 18.91 6.86 -5.59
N TRP A 197 19.52 7.96 -5.18
CA TRP A 197 20.73 8.48 -5.82
C TRP A 197 21.95 7.58 -5.55
N LYS A 198 22.05 6.94 -4.38
CA LYS A 198 23.14 5.99 -4.07
C LYS A 198 23.09 4.78 -5.00
N LEU A 199 21.89 4.27 -5.27
CA LEU A 199 21.68 3.13 -6.18
C LEU A 199 22.19 3.40 -7.60
N LYS A 200 22.26 4.67 -8.02
CA LYS A 200 22.71 5.09 -9.35
C LYS A 200 24.13 5.66 -9.39
N SER A 201 24.83 5.67 -8.26
CA SER A 201 26.17 6.25 -8.18
C SER A 201 27.17 5.41 -8.98
N ALA A 202 28.11 6.05 -9.68
CA ALA A 202 29.24 5.33 -10.29
C ALA A 202 30.43 5.15 -9.32
N ASP A 203 30.37 5.75 -8.12
CA ASP A 203 31.44 5.71 -7.14
C ASP A 203 31.56 4.31 -6.49
N PRO A 204 32.73 3.64 -6.58
CA PRO A 204 32.95 2.32 -5.98
C PRO A 204 32.72 2.27 -4.47
N ILE A 205 33.06 3.33 -3.73
CA ILE A 205 32.85 3.38 -2.27
C ILE A 205 31.36 3.37 -1.96
N ILE A 206 30.59 4.17 -2.70
CA ILE A 206 29.13 4.23 -2.54
C ILE A 206 28.48 2.90 -2.93
N GLN A 207 29.01 2.22 -3.95
CA GLN A 207 28.51 0.91 -4.34
C GLN A 207 28.76 -0.16 -3.27
N LEU A 208 29.94 -0.15 -2.63
CA LEU A 208 30.22 -1.03 -1.49
C LEU A 208 29.29 -0.75 -0.31
N GLU A 209 29.03 0.53 0.00
CA GLU A 209 28.04 0.89 1.04
C GLU A 209 26.63 0.40 0.71
N VAL A 210 26.20 0.55 -0.55
CA VAL A 210 24.89 0.08 -1.01
C VAL A 210 24.79 -1.42 -0.85
N GLU A 211 25.81 -2.18 -1.22
CA GLU A 211 25.79 -3.64 -1.09
C GLU A 211 25.73 -4.09 0.38
N ALA A 212 26.51 -3.45 1.26
CA ALA A 212 26.41 -3.69 2.70
C ALA A 212 25.00 -3.38 3.23
N GLN A 213 24.40 -2.25 2.82
CA GLN A 213 23.03 -1.89 3.20
C GLN A 213 22.00 -2.91 2.69
N LYS A 214 22.15 -3.42 1.47
CA LYS A 214 21.29 -4.47 0.91
C LYS A 214 21.34 -5.73 1.77
N GLN A 215 22.52 -6.16 2.19
CA GLN A 215 22.70 -7.32 3.08
C GLN A 215 22.02 -7.09 4.42
N THR A 216 22.21 -5.92 5.05
CA THR A 216 21.51 -5.55 6.30
C THR A 216 19.99 -5.58 6.13
N ILE A 217 19.46 -5.03 5.03
CA ILE A 217 18.01 -5.06 4.74
C ILE A 217 17.51 -6.50 4.62
N GLN A 218 18.24 -7.37 3.94
CA GLN A 218 17.86 -8.78 3.78
C GLN A 218 17.83 -9.50 5.14
N GLN A 219 18.85 -9.30 5.97
CA GLN A 219 18.93 -9.87 7.32
C GLN A 219 17.76 -9.41 8.19
N ILE A 220 17.48 -8.11 8.24
CA ILE A 220 16.35 -7.57 9.02
C ILE A 220 15.02 -8.13 8.50
N ARG A 221 14.83 -8.23 7.18
CA ARG A 221 13.60 -8.79 6.60
C ARG A 221 13.42 -10.26 6.95
N GLN A 222 14.49 -11.07 6.92
CA GLN A 222 14.43 -12.48 7.32
C GLN A 222 14.10 -12.60 8.81
N PHE A 223 14.79 -11.82 9.66
CA PHE A 223 14.52 -11.77 11.08
C PHE A 223 13.07 -11.38 11.39
N ASN A 224 12.55 -10.30 10.79
CA ASN A 224 11.18 -9.86 10.97
C ASN A 224 10.16 -10.92 10.49
N LYS A 225 10.40 -11.57 9.35
CA LYS A 225 9.53 -12.67 8.89
C LYS A 225 9.47 -13.82 9.90
N LEU A 226 10.61 -14.21 10.46
CA LEU A 226 10.68 -15.25 11.50
C LEU A 226 9.96 -14.82 12.78
N GLN A 227 10.08 -13.55 13.19
CA GLN A 227 9.36 -13.00 14.35
C GLN A 227 7.84 -13.05 14.15
N ILE A 228 7.36 -12.68 12.96
CA ILE A 228 5.91 -12.67 12.65
C ILE A 228 5.33 -14.09 12.65
N TYR A 229 6.03 -15.04 12.06
CA TYR A 229 5.54 -16.41 11.82
C TYR A 229 6.19 -17.46 12.75
N GLN A 230 6.70 -17.02 13.91
CA GLN A 230 7.47 -17.90 14.80
C GLN A 230 6.65 -19.09 15.28
N LYS A 231 5.34 -18.87 15.50
CA LYS A 231 4.42 -19.91 15.96
C LYS A 231 4.23 -20.99 14.90
N GLU A 232 3.88 -20.60 13.68
CA GLU A 232 3.68 -21.49 12.54
C GLU A 232 4.96 -22.26 12.21
N TYR A 233 6.11 -21.59 12.29
CA TYR A 233 7.42 -22.23 12.08
C TYR A 233 7.73 -23.31 13.12
N LYS A 234 7.51 -23.04 14.41
CA LYS A 234 7.70 -24.03 15.49
C LYS A 234 6.79 -25.24 15.32
N GLN A 235 5.53 -25.02 14.95
CA GLN A 235 4.57 -26.09 14.68
C GLN A 235 5.01 -26.95 13.49
N ALA A 236 5.49 -26.34 12.40
CA ALA A 236 6.01 -27.07 11.25
C ALA A 236 7.26 -27.90 11.61
N LEU A 237 8.16 -27.37 12.45
CA LEU A 237 9.32 -28.11 12.95
C LEU A 237 8.91 -29.34 13.77
N GLU A 238 7.93 -29.20 14.66
CA GLU A 238 7.43 -30.31 15.48
C GLU A 238 6.77 -31.40 14.62
N GLN A 239 5.94 -30.99 13.65
CA GLN A 239 5.31 -31.93 12.72
C GLN A 239 6.34 -32.70 11.89
N ARG A 240 7.40 -32.03 11.43
CA ARG A 240 8.46 -32.67 10.65
C ARG A 240 9.25 -33.68 11.50
N LYS A 241 9.57 -33.32 12.75
CA LYS A 241 10.23 -34.24 13.68
C LYS A 241 9.38 -35.49 13.94
N ASN A 242 8.07 -35.33 14.14
CA ASN A 242 7.18 -36.46 14.35
C ASN A 242 7.09 -37.36 13.10
N GLN A 243 7.04 -36.78 11.90
CA GLN A 243 7.07 -37.55 10.65
C GLN A 243 8.38 -38.32 10.44
N ASP A 244 9.51 -37.74 10.85
CA ASP A 244 10.81 -38.40 10.77
C ASP A 244 10.91 -39.55 11.78
N LEU A 245 10.33 -39.41 12.98
CA LEU A 245 10.23 -40.48 13.99
C LEU A 245 9.32 -41.63 13.52
N ASP A 246 8.14 -41.32 12.97
CA ASP A 246 7.21 -42.33 12.42
C ASP A 246 7.83 -43.12 11.25
N ARG A 247 8.74 -42.49 10.48
CA ARG A 247 9.50 -43.17 9.41
C ARG A 247 10.54 -44.14 9.95
N ASP A 248 11.23 -43.78 11.04
CA ASP A 248 12.27 -44.62 11.63
C ASP A 248 11.66 -45.89 12.27
N ASP A 249 10.49 -45.77 12.91
CA ASP A 249 9.74 -46.91 13.47
C ASP A 249 9.10 -47.84 12.42
N SER A 250 8.99 -47.38 11.16
CA SER A 250 8.45 -48.20 10.05
C SER A 250 9.50 -49.12 9.40
N TYR A 251 10.78 -49.00 9.76
CA TYR A 251 11.85 -49.85 9.24
C TYR A 251 12.04 -51.07 10.14
N THR A 252 11.27 -52.14 9.90
CA THR A 252 11.65 -53.49 10.35
C THR A 252 12.48 -54.14 9.23
N PRO A 253 13.78 -54.43 9.43
CA PRO A 253 14.52 -55.20 8.44
C PRO A 253 13.94 -56.61 8.41
N SER A 254 13.33 -56.99 7.30
CA SER A 254 12.93 -58.37 7.02
C SER A 254 14.18 -59.23 6.89
N TRP A 255 14.64 -59.79 8.01
CA TRP A 255 15.60 -60.89 8.02
C TRP A 255 14.84 -62.21 7.96
N PHE A 256 14.30 -62.53 6.78
CA PHE A 256 13.88 -63.88 6.38
C PHE A 256 14.18 -64.07 4.89
#